data_AF-A0A3D9SWV9-F1
#
_entry.id   AF-A0A3D9SWV9-F1
#
_cell.length_a   1.000
_cell.length_b   1.000
_cell.length_c   1.000
_cell.angle_alpha   90.00
_cell.angle_beta   90.00
_cell.angle_gamma   90.00
#
_symmetry.space_group_name_H-M   'P 1'
#
loop_
_entity.id
_entity.type
_entity.pdbx_description
1 polymer ?
#
loop_
_entity_poly.entity_id
_entity_poly.type
_entity_poly.pdbx_seq_one_letter_code
_entity_poly.pdbx_strand_id
1 'polypeptide(L)'
;MADDLSRARERRERHRSTAPAGTFGVGTRRQMQIAKVMDKVRQAERRHGPPTPERITIALDICGLYGPEVDETLGGQEPMVDEWETGERIPTDEQLQALALLTGFPINFFYLPPPDPLTGVLLCSEDGCEPLGETPSSP
;
A
#
# COMPACT_ATOMS: atom_id res chain seq x y z
N MET A 1 40.51 29.12 -34.98
CA MET A 1 39.56 28.65 -33.95
C MET A 1 38.58 27.57 -34.45
N ALA A 2 38.62 27.13 -35.71
CA ALA A 2 37.75 26.05 -36.24
C ALA A 2 38.34 24.63 -36.05
N ASP A 3 39.66 24.53 -35.88
CA ASP A 3 40.39 23.27 -35.72
C ASP A 3 40.11 22.54 -34.39
N ASP A 4 39.93 23.29 -33.31
CA ASP A 4 39.77 22.75 -31.95
C ASP A 4 38.45 22.01 -31.77
N LEU A 5 37.38 22.57 -32.36
CA LEU A 5 36.04 21.99 -32.34
C LEU A 5 35.97 20.70 -33.19
N SER A 6 36.80 20.60 -34.23
CA SER A 6 36.87 19.43 -35.11
C SER A 6 37.54 18.25 -34.40
N ARG A 7 38.65 18.49 -33.68
CA ARG A 7 39.29 17.48 -32.82
C ARG A 7 38.41 17.02 -31.66
N ALA A 8 37.63 17.93 -31.08
CA ALA A 8 36.68 17.60 -30.03
C ALA A 8 35.54 16.69 -30.52
N ARG A 9 35.06 16.91 -31.75
CA ARG A 9 34.06 16.05 -32.41
C ARG A 9 34.65 14.67 -32.73
N GLU A 10 35.83 14.63 -33.31
CA GLU A 10 36.49 13.37 -33.70
C GLU A 10 36.82 12.48 -32.49
N ARG A 11 37.21 13.08 -31.35
CA ARG A 11 37.40 12.34 -30.09
C ARG A 11 36.10 11.72 -29.56
N ARG A 12 34.98 12.44 -29.64
CA ARG A 12 33.67 11.93 -29.22
C ARG A 12 33.20 10.79 -30.12
N GLU A 13 33.47 10.89 -31.40
CA GLU A 13 33.07 9.89 -32.39
C GLU A 13 33.86 8.59 -32.21
N ARG A 14 35.18 8.67 -32.02
CA ARG A 14 36.01 7.49 -31.69
C ARG A 14 35.59 6.80 -30.39
N HIS A 15 35.19 7.57 -29.38
CA HIS A 15 34.67 7.01 -28.11
C HIS A 15 33.31 6.33 -28.28
N ARG A 16 32.48 6.79 -29.22
CA ARG A 16 31.17 6.20 -29.54
C ARG A 16 31.30 4.88 -30.30
N SER A 17 32.31 4.77 -31.18
CA SER A 17 32.56 3.57 -31.99
C SER A 17 33.25 2.42 -31.24
N THR A 18 33.79 2.69 -30.06
CA THR A 18 34.54 1.72 -29.24
C THR A 18 33.84 1.37 -27.92
N ALA A 19 32.74 2.05 -27.59
CA ALA A 19 31.87 1.61 -26.52
C ALA A 19 31.11 0.37 -27.00
N PRO A 20 31.21 -0.79 -26.33
CA PRO A 20 30.31 -1.88 -26.62
C PRO A 20 28.88 -1.36 -26.45
N ALA A 21 27.97 -1.78 -27.33
CA ALA A 21 26.55 -1.55 -27.19
C ALA A 21 26.06 -2.30 -25.92
N GLY A 22 26.39 -1.75 -24.76
CA GLY A 22 25.94 -2.20 -23.46
C GLY A 22 24.48 -1.81 -23.36
N THR A 23 23.63 -2.76 -23.71
CA THR A 23 22.23 -2.88 -23.35
C THR A 23 21.93 -2.09 -22.08
N PHE A 24 21.00 -1.13 -22.15
CA PHE A 24 20.45 -0.39 -21.01
C PHE A 24 19.60 -1.29 -20.08
N GLY A 25 20.05 -2.52 -19.83
CA GLY A 25 19.52 -3.40 -18.82
C GLY A 25 20.16 -3.06 -17.49
N VAL A 26 19.34 -2.69 -16.50
CA VAL A 26 19.71 -2.71 -15.08
C VAL A 26 20.46 -4.02 -14.82
N GLY A 27 21.78 -3.95 -14.58
CA GLY A 27 22.61 -5.16 -14.53
C GLY A 27 22.02 -6.23 -13.61
N THR A 28 22.13 -7.50 -13.99
CA THR A 28 21.56 -8.66 -13.30
C THR A 28 21.77 -8.64 -11.78
N ARG A 29 22.92 -8.14 -11.32
CA ARG A 29 23.22 -7.96 -9.88
C ARG A 29 22.30 -6.96 -9.18
N ARG A 30 21.96 -5.84 -9.82
CA ARG A 30 21.05 -4.83 -9.27
C ARG A 30 19.60 -5.31 -9.27
N GLN A 31 19.18 -6.06 -10.29
CA GLN A 31 17.86 -6.73 -10.30
C GLN A 31 17.73 -7.74 -9.16
N MET A 32 18.73 -8.59 -8.93
CA MET A 32 18.74 -9.53 -7.79
C MET A 32 18.70 -8.81 -6.44
N GLN A 33 19.41 -7.69 -6.30
CA GLN A 33 19.37 -6.89 -5.08
C GLN A 33 17.98 -6.31 -4.83
N ILE A 34 17.32 -5.79 -5.87
CA ILE A 34 15.93 -5.30 -5.76
C ILE A 34 15.01 -6.45 -5.34
N ALA A 35 15.05 -7.59 -6.03
CA ALA A 35 14.22 -8.76 -5.67
C ALA A 35 14.44 -9.20 -4.22
N LYS A 36 15.69 -9.27 -3.76
CA LYS A 36 16.04 -9.61 -2.38
C LYS A 36 15.49 -8.60 -1.37
N VAL A 37 15.47 -7.32 -1.71
CA VAL A 37 14.88 -6.29 -0.85
C VAL A 37 13.36 -6.47 -0.79
N MET A 38 12.70 -6.71 -1.93
CA MET A 38 11.26 -6.95 -1.98
C MET A 38 10.84 -8.21 -1.19
N ASP A 39 11.61 -9.29 -1.26
CA ASP A 39 11.36 -10.49 -0.43
C ASP A 39 11.51 -10.23 1.07
N LYS A 40 12.49 -9.39 1.45
CA LYS A 40 12.65 -8.99 2.85
C LYS A 40 11.49 -8.12 3.34
N VAL A 41 10.98 -7.22 2.50
CA VAL A 41 9.82 -6.38 2.82
C VAL A 41 8.59 -7.28 3.02
N ARG A 42 8.30 -8.19 2.09
CA ARG A 42 7.24 -9.21 2.24
C ARG A 42 7.39 -10.03 3.52
N GLN A 43 8.60 -10.46 3.84
CA GLN A 43 8.86 -11.23 5.05
C GLN A 43 8.68 -10.39 6.32
N ALA A 44 8.96 -9.08 6.28
CA ALA A 44 8.71 -8.17 7.38
C ALA A 44 7.21 -7.90 7.56
N GLU A 45 6.46 -7.71 6.47
CA GLU A 45 4.99 -7.60 6.46
C GLU A 45 4.35 -8.82 7.13
N ARG A 46 4.80 -10.03 6.81
CA ARG A 46 4.35 -11.28 7.47
C ARG A 46 4.61 -11.34 8.98
N ARG A 47 5.53 -10.54 9.51
CA ARG A 47 5.75 -10.47 10.97
C ARG A 47 4.66 -9.68 11.69
N HIS A 48 3.88 -8.88 10.98
CA HIS A 48 2.81 -8.08 11.55
C HIS A 48 1.51 -8.89 11.79
N GLY A 49 1.48 -10.18 11.44
CA GLY A 49 0.27 -11.00 11.55
C GLY A 49 -0.68 -10.77 10.36
N PRO A 50 -1.94 -11.22 10.45
CA PRO A 50 -2.94 -10.91 9.43
C PRO A 50 -3.25 -9.40 9.41
N PRO A 51 -3.72 -8.85 8.27
CA PRO A 51 -4.26 -7.50 8.23
C PRO A 51 -5.38 -7.31 9.25
N THR A 52 -5.50 -6.10 9.77
CA THR A 52 -6.52 -5.71 10.75
C THR A 52 -7.84 -5.40 10.03
N PRO A 53 -8.93 -6.15 10.28
CA PRO A 53 -10.21 -5.99 9.59
C PRO A 53 -10.75 -4.55 9.62
N GLU A 54 -10.69 -3.88 10.77
CA GLU A 54 -11.16 -2.50 10.93
C GLU A 54 -10.40 -1.51 10.03
N ARG A 55 -9.13 -1.79 9.72
CA ARG A 55 -8.35 -0.96 8.78
C ARG A 55 -8.81 -1.16 7.34
N ILE A 56 -9.26 -2.37 6.99
CA ILE A 56 -9.85 -2.65 5.68
C ILE A 56 -11.17 -1.86 5.55
N THR A 57 -12.06 -1.99 6.54
CA THR A 57 -13.34 -1.25 6.56
C THR A 57 -13.14 0.25 6.45
N ILE A 58 -12.26 0.83 7.26
CA ILE A 58 -12.00 2.28 7.22
C ILE A 58 -11.51 2.73 5.84
N ALA A 59 -10.64 1.97 5.19
CA ALA A 59 -10.13 2.33 3.87
C ALA A 59 -11.22 2.30 2.81
N LEU A 60 -12.08 1.26 2.83
CA LEU A 60 -13.20 1.13 1.90
C LEU A 60 -14.24 2.22 2.13
N ASP A 61 -14.58 2.50 3.40
CA ASP A 61 -15.53 3.55 3.79
C ASP A 61 -15.08 4.95 3.35
N ILE A 62 -13.81 5.31 3.61
CA ILE A 62 -13.26 6.61 3.21
C ILE A 62 -13.31 6.79 1.69
N CYS A 63 -13.12 5.70 0.95
CA CYS A 63 -13.15 5.70 -0.52
C CYS A 63 -14.57 5.54 -1.08
N GLY A 64 -15.58 5.26 -0.26
CA GLY A 64 -16.94 4.98 -0.69
C GLY A 64 -17.06 3.75 -1.59
N LEU A 65 -16.23 2.73 -1.35
CA LEU A 65 -16.18 1.50 -2.14
C LEU A 65 -17.10 0.45 -1.52
N TYR A 66 -18.23 0.20 -2.17
CA TYR A 66 -19.26 -0.72 -1.68
C TYR A 66 -19.81 -1.59 -2.82
N GLY A 67 -20.34 -2.75 -2.46
CA GLY A 67 -21.04 -3.64 -3.38
C GLY A 67 -20.13 -4.68 -4.05
N PRO A 68 -20.74 -5.62 -4.80
CA PRO A 68 -20.05 -6.76 -5.39
C PRO A 68 -18.95 -6.35 -6.39
N GLU A 69 -19.02 -5.16 -6.96
CA GLU A 69 -18.00 -4.65 -7.88
C GLU A 69 -16.63 -4.49 -7.19
N VAL A 70 -16.60 -4.30 -5.87
CA VAL A 70 -15.36 -4.23 -5.08
C VAL A 70 -14.67 -5.60 -5.05
N ASP A 71 -15.43 -6.67 -4.76
CA ASP A 71 -14.94 -8.04 -4.79
C ASP A 71 -14.36 -8.41 -6.16
N GLU A 72 -15.09 -8.09 -7.23
CA GLU A 72 -14.67 -8.34 -8.61
C GLU A 72 -13.38 -7.59 -8.94
N THR A 73 -13.29 -6.32 -8.55
CA THR A 73 -12.09 -5.48 -8.76
C THR A 73 -10.87 -6.04 -8.02
N LEU A 74 -11.08 -6.67 -6.88
CA LEU A 74 -10.04 -7.31 -6.06
C LEU A 74 -9.81 -8.79 -6.44
N GLY A 75 -10.42 -9.26 -7.53
CA GLY A 75 -10.19 -10.58 -8.12
C GLY A 75 -10.90 -11.71 -7.39
N GLY A 76 -12.00 -11.43 -6.71
CA GLY A 76 -12.85 -12.44 -6.07
C GLY A 76 -14.32 -12.31 -6.45
N GLN A 77 -15.15 -12.88 -5.57
CA GLN A 77 -16.60 -12.89 -5.69
C GLN A 77 -17.18 -12.61 -4.30
N GLU A 78 -18.27 -11.86 -4.24
CA GLU A 78 -19.05 -11.63 -3.01
C GLU A 78 -19.34 -12.96 -2.29
N PRO A 79 -19.19 -13.04 -0.95
CA PRO A 79 -18.98 -11.94 0.02
C PRO A 79 -17.51 -11.80 0.47
N MET A 80 -16.54 -12.03 -0.43
CA MET A 80 -15.13 -12.12 -0.05
C MET A 80 -14.60 -10.89 0.71
N VAL A 81 -14.96 -9.68 0.31
CA VAL A 81 -14.52 -8.44 0.98
C VAL A 81 -15.19 -8.31 2.34
N ASP A 82 -16.49 -8.62 2.45
CA ASP A 82 -17.20 -8.64 3.74
C ASP A 82 -16.55 -9.63 4.73
N GLU A 83 -16.12 -10.80 4.24
CA GLU A 83 -15.38 -11.79 5.03
C GLU A 83 -14.02 -11.24 5.51
N TRP A 84 -13.40 -10.29 4.80
CA TRP A 84 -12.17 -9.63 5.24
C TRP A 84 -12.44 -8.59 6.33
N GLU A 85 -13.50 -7.80 6.17
CA GLU A 85 -13.93 -6.77 7.12
C GLU A 85 -14.41 -7.34 8.45
N THR A 86 -14.94 -8.55 8.43
CA THR A 86 -15.32 -9.32 9.63
C THR A 86 -14.19 -10.18 10.19
N GLY A 87 -13.09 -10.34 9.44
CA GLY A 87 -11.96 -11.20 9.81
C GLY A 87 -12.21 -12.70 9.65
N GLU A 88 -13.30 -13.10 9.00
CA GLU A 88 -13.62 -14.49 8.66
C GLU A 88 -12.68 -15.06 7.59
N ARG A 89 -12.14 -14.19 6.73
CA ARG A 89 -11.17 -14.55 5.69
C ARG A 89 -9.99 -13.59 5.66
N ILE A 90 -8.81 -14.14 5.40
CA ILE A 90 -7.57 -13.38 5.26
C ILE A 90 -7.32 -13.12 3.77
N PRO A 91 -7.12 -11.86 3.32
CA PRO A 91 -6.74 -11.57 1.94
C PRO A 91 -5.36 -12.14 1.62
N THR A 92 -5.14 -12.54 0.37
CA THR A 92 -3.79 -12.88 -0.12
C THR A 92 -2.92 -11.63 -0.25
N ASP A 93 -1.59 -11.82 -0.30
CA ASP A 93 -0.63 -10.72 -0.51
C ASP A 93 -0.95 -9.90 -1.78
N GLU A 94 -1.38 -10.57 -2.86
CA GLU A 94 -1.74 -9.92 -4.13
C GLU A 94 -3.04 -9.10 -4.01
N GLN A 95 -4.02 -9.64 -3.30
CA GLN A 95 -5.29 -8.97 -3.04
C GLN A 95 -5.11 -7.76 -2.12
N LEU A 96 -4.26 -7.86 -1.09
CA LEU A 96 -3.96 -6.74 -0.22
C LEU A 96 -3.19 -5.64 -0.95
N GLN A 97 -2.30 -6.02 -1.88
CA GLN A 97 -1.63 -5.06 -2.76
C GLN A 97 -2.61 -4.38 -3.71
N ALA A 98 -3.59 -5.12 -4.25
CA ALA A 98 -4.66 -4.57 -5.08
C ALA A 98 -5.54 -3.61 -4.26
N LEU A 99 -5.89 -3.96 -3.02
CA LEU A 99 -6.63 -3.09 -2.11
C LEU A 99 -5.88 -1.80 -1.81
N ALA A 100 -4.57 -1.86 -1.56
CA ALA A 100 -3.73 -0.69 -1.37
C ALA A 100 -3.72 0.23 -2.60
N LEU A 101 -3.69 -0.35 -3.80
CA LEU A 101 -3.75 0.43 -5.05
C LEU A 101 -5.14 1.04 -5.29
N LEU A 102 -6.20 0.28 -4.99
CA LEU A 102 -7.59 0.69 -5.19
C LEU A 102 -7.97 1.84 -4.25
N THR A 103 -7.59 1.74 -2.98
CA THR A 103 -7.93 2.73 -1.93
C THR A 103 -6.92 3.87 -1.83
N GLY A 104 -5.71 3.69 -2.38
CA GLY A 104 -4.62 4.66 -2.28
C GLY A 104 -3.91 4.70 -0.91
N PHE A 105 -4.30 3.84 0.04
CA PHE A 105 -3.62 3.71 1.32
C PHE A 105 -2.34 2.86 1.19
N PRO A 106 -1.25 3.22 1.91
CA PRO A 106 -0.04 2.41 1.89
C PRO A 106 -0.31 1.03 2.53
N ILE A 107 0.32 -0.03 2.02
CA ILE A 107 0.06 -1.41 2.49
C ILE A 107 0.22 -1.58 4.02
N ASN A 108 1.17 -0.86 4.63
CA ASN A 108 1.40 -0.89 6.08
C ASN A 108 0.20 -0.38 6.90
N PHE A 109 -0.69 0.42 6.30
CA PHE A 109 -1.89 0.91 6.96
C PHE A 109 -2.79 -0.24 7.43
N PHE A 110 -2.90 -1.30 6.63
CA PHE A 110 -3.74 -2.47 6.92
C PHE A 110 -3.20 -3.34 8.06
N TYR A 111 -1.97 -3.08 8.53
CA TYR A 111 -1.36 -3.79 9.65
C TYR A 111 -1.26 -2.93 10.91
N LEU A 112 -1.79 -1.71 10.89
CA LEU A 112 -1.88 -0.88 12.08
C LEU A 112 -2.92 -1.46 13.05
N PRO A 113 -2.73 -1.30 14.37
CA PRO A 113 -3.74 -1.74 15.34
C PRO A 113 -5.11 -1.11 15.03
N PRO A 114 -6.22 -1.74 15.45
CA PRO A 114 -7.55 -1.15 15.29
C PRO A 114 -7.56 0.25 15.91
N PRO A 115 -8.33 1.21 15.34
CA PRO A 115 -8.45 2.52 15.95
C PRO A 115 -9.04 2.39 17.35
N ASP A 116 -8.67 3.32 18.24
CA ASP A 116 -9.32 3.41 19.54
C ASP A 116 -10.83 3.65 19.33
N PRO A 117 -11.70 3.00 20.13
CA PRO A 117 -13.12 3.24 20.05
C PRO A 117 -13.40 4.73 20.30
N LEU A 118 -14.37 5.28 19.57
CA LEU A 118 -14.83 6.65 19.76
C LEU A 118 -15.42 6.77 21.17
N THR A 119 -14.60 7.23 22.11
CA THR A 119 -14.97 7.49 23.49
C THR A 119 -15.28 8.98 23.64
N GLY A 120 -16.35 9.31 24.40
CA GLY A 120 -16.71 10.70 24.68
C GLY A 120 -17.53 11.41 23.60
N VAL A 121 -18.32 10.66 22.80
CA VAL A 121 -19.35 11.28 21.95
C VAL A 121 -20.32 12.05 22.85
N LEU A 122 -20.57 13.31 22.55
CA LEU A 122 -21.56 14.12 23.24
C LEU A 122 -22.83 14.18 22.40
N LEU A 123 -23.95 13.73 22.96
CA LEU A 123 -25.27 13.95 22.37
C LEU A 123 -25.76 15.32 22.80
N CYS A 124 -25.80 16.26 21.85
CA CYS A 124 -26.31 17.60 22.11
C CYS A 124 -27.81 17.68 21.79
N SER A 125 -28.60 18.03 22.79
CA SER A 125 -30.01 18.41 22.70
C SER A 125 -30.19 19.89 23.01
N GLU A 126 -31.43 20.39 22.96
CA GLU A 126 -31.76 21.78 23.33
C GLU A 126 -31.39 22.10 24.79
N ASP A 127 -31.28 21.09 25.64
CA ASP A 127 -30.97 21.19 27.07
C ASP A 127 -29.46 21.07 27.39
N GLY A 128 -28.62 20.82 26.38
CA GLY A 128 -27.17 20.71 26.54
C GLY A 128 -26.59 19.45 25.91
N CYS A 129 -25.31 19.21 26.16
CA CYS A 129 -24.58 18.07 25.61
C CYS A 129 -24.26 17.06 26.70
N GLU A 130 -24.79 15.85 26.56
CA GLU A 130 -24.54 14.74 27.50
C GLU A 130 -23.62 13.69 26.87
N PRO A 131 -22.67 13.10 27.62
CA PRO A 131 -21.82 12.04 27.09
C PRO A 131 -22.63 10.78 26.81
N LEU A 132 -22.54 10.30 25.58
CA LEU A 132 -23.07 9.04 25.12
C LEU A 132 -22.02 7.94 25.39
N GLY A 133 -22.25 7.13 26.42
CA GLY A 133 -21.38 6.00 26.78
C GLY A 133 -20.88 6.08 28.23
N GLU A 134 -21.21 5.05 29.01
CA GLU A 134 -20.97 4.97 30.45
C GLU A 134 -19.50 5.07 30.84
N THR A 135 -19.27 5.79 31.95
CA THR A 135 -18.05 5.70 32.74
C THR A 135 -17.74 4.24 33.04
N PRO A 136 -16.51 3.73 32.83
CA PRO A 136 -16.15 2.41 33.32
C PRO A 136 -16.25 2.42 34.85
N SER A 137 -17.32 1.82 35.37
CA SER A 137 -17.46 1.49 36.78
C SER A 137 -16.36 0.49 37.14
N SER A 138 -15.27 0.97 37.73
CA SER A 138 -14.27 0.11 38.36
C SER A 138 -14.74 -0.30 39.76
N PRO A 139 -14.45 -1.54 40.20
CA PRO A 139 -14.84 -2.07 41.51
C PRO A 139 -14.10 -1.43 42.68
#